data_AF-A0A4Z0YIM8-F1
#
_entry.id   AF-A0A4Z0YIM8-F1
#
_cell.length_a   1.000
_cell.length_b   1.000
_cell.length_c   1.000
_cell.angle_alpha   90.00
_cell.angle_beta   90.00
_cell.angle_gamma   90.00
#
_symmetry.space_group_name_H-M   'P 1'
#
loop_
_entity.id
_entity.type
_entity.pdbx_description
1 polymer ?
#
loop_
_entity_poly.entity_id
_entity_poly.type
_entity_poly.pdbx_seq_one_letter_code
_entity_poly.pdbx_strand_id
1 'polypeptide(L)'
;HSIPASPDFAKWNGYGDFGFKADRLLFVDGSADPWKDLCYHSDLAPQRAWDAQPAHLINGAGHVWDLRTLDDVDAEPQFVRAATKLEIRTVGAWLKEFSSSKFAS
;
A
#
# COMPACT_ATOMS: atom_id res chain seq x y z
N HIS A 1 -36.26 -6.79 -15.94
CA HIS A 1 -35.28 -6.37 -14.90
C HIS A 1 -35.10 -4.86 -14.98
N SER A 2 -35.11 -4.17 -13.84
CA SER A 2 -34.80 -2.73 -13.75
C SER A 2 -33.40 -2.53 -13.15
N ILE A 3 -32.70 -1.50 -13.61
CA ILE A 3 -31.41 -1.10 -13.04
C ILE A 3 -31.69 -0.30 -11.75
N PRO A 4 -31.06 -0.63 -10.61
CA PRO A 4 -31.23 0.15 -9.38
C PRO A 4 -30.65 1.56 -9.53
N ALA A 5 -31.21 2.52 -8.79
CA ALA A 5 -30.81 3.93 -8.87
C ALA A 5 -29.39 4.21 -8.32
N SER A 6 -28.84 3.31 -7.52
CA SER A 6 -27.47 3.39 -7.00
C SER A 6 -26.88 1.98 -6.85
N PRO A 7 -25.55 1.84 -6.94
CA PRO A 7 -24.89 0.58 -6.65
C PRO A 7 -24.95 0.25 -5.15
N ASP A 8 -24.90 -1.03 -4.83
CA ASP A 8 -24.78 -1.49 -3.44
C ASP A 8 -23.35 -1.31 -2.92
N PHE A 9 -23.11 -0.23 -2.19
CA PHE A 9 -21.82 0.08 -1.59
C PHE A 9 -21.49 -0.79 -0.36
N ALA A 10 -22.51 -1.31 0.35
CA ALA A 10 -22.29 -2.06 1.59
C ALA A 10 -21.50 -3.34 1.33
N LYS A 11 -21.77 -4.00 0.20
CA LYS A 11 -21.00 -5.16 -0.24
C LYS A 11 -19.52 -4.87 -0.45
N TRP A 12 -19.18 -3.70 -0.98
CA TRP A 12 -17.80 -3.34 -1.34
C TRP A 12 -17.02 -2.78 -0.16
N ASN A 13 -17.65 -1.94 0.66
CA ASN A 13 -17.01 -1.36 1.84
C ASN A 13 -16.62 -2.43 2.88
N GLY A 14 -17.20 -3.63 2.82
CA GLY A 14 -16.75 -4.78 3.62
C GLY A 14 -15.31 -5.23 3.31
N TYR A 15 -14.75 -4.88 2.15
CA TYR A 15 -13.38 -5.21 1.77
C TYR A 15 -12.38 -4.09 2.12
N GLY A 16 -12.87 -2.91 2.47
CA GLY A 16 -12.02 -1.78 2.86
C GLY A 16 -12.58 -0.43 2.42
N ASP A 17 -11.99 0.61 3.01
CA ASP A 17 -12.18 2.03 2.71
C ASP A 17 -10.91 2.79 3.15
N PHE A 18 -10.99 4.12 3.28
CA PHE A 18 -9.88 4.93 3.80
C PHE A 18 -9.46 4.59 5.25
N GLY A 19 -10.26 3.85 6.00
CA GLY A 19 -9.97 3.37 7.33
C GLY A 19 -9.42 1.94 7.37
N PHE A 20 -9.21 1.29 6.23
CA PHE A 20 -8.70 -0.08 6.17
C PHE A 20 -7.33 -0.20 6.84
N LYS A 21 -7.21 -1.20 7.72
CA LYS A 21 -5.99 -1.55 8.45
C LYS A 21 -5.92 -3.05 8.62
N ALA A 22 -4.70 -3.57 8.61
CA ALA A 22 -4.41 -4.97 8.88
C ALA A 22 -2.98 -5.13 9.40
N ASP A 23 -2.72 -6.23 10.08
CA ASP A 23 -1.36 -6.63 10.39
C ASP A 23 -0.61 -6.95 9.10
N ARG A 24 0.70 -6.65 9.09
CA ARG A 24 1.61 -6.95 7.96
C ARG A 24 1.13 -6.33 6.64
N LEU A 25 0.69 -5.07 6.70
CA LEU A 25 0.26 -4.29 5.54
C LEU A 25 1.05 -2.97 5.48
N LEU A 26 1.68 -2.72 4.33
CA LEU A 26 2.35 -1.48 3.97
C LEU A 26 1.63 -0.89 2.76
N PHE A 27 1.13 0.34 2.89
CA PHE A 27 0.53 1.06 1.77
C PHE A 27 1.60 1.81 0.99
N VAL A 28 1.66 1.61 -0.33
CA VAL A 28 2.57 2.32 -1.23
C VAL A 28 1.75 2.95 -2.34
N ASP A 29 1.83 4.27 -2.49
CA ASP A 29 1.15 5.02 -3.55
C ASP A 29 2.15 5.93 -4.29
N GLY A 30 1.84 6.30 -5.53
CA GLY A 30 2.56 7.32 -6.29
C GLY A 30 1.88 8.69 -6.19
N SER A 31 2.62 9.77 -5.97
CA SER A 31 2.02 11.11 -5.84
C SER A 31 1.44 11.65 -7.15
N ALA A 32 1.86 11.12 -8.30
CA ALA A 32 1.34 11.45 -9.62
C ALA A 32 0.41 10.36 -10.17
N ASP A 33 0.04 9.37 -9.36
CA ASP A 33 -0.93 8.34 -9.74
C ASP A 33 -2.35 8.95 -9.77
N PRO A 34 -3.07 8.91 -10.91
CA PRO A 34 -4.46 9.37 -10.96
C PRO A 34 -5.39 8.61 -10.01
N TRP A 35 -4.99 7.43 -9.54
CA TRP A 35 -5.75 6.63 -8.59
C TRP A 35 -5.46 6.96 -7.13
N LYS A 36 -4.48 7.82 -6.81
CA LYS A 36 -4.07 8.16 -5.43
C LYS A 36 -5.25 8.51 -4.53
N ASP A 37 -6.19 9.30 -5.04
CA ASP A 37 -7.32 9.77 -4.23
C ASP A 37 -8.40 8.72 -3.95
N LEU A 38 -8.26 7.51 -4.50
CA LEU A 38 -9.04 6.33 -4.13
C LEU A 38 -8.29 5.40 -3.17
N CYS A 39 -7.05 5.74 -2.81
CA CYS A 39 -6.13 4.89 -2.05
C CYS A 39 -5.81 5.47 -0.66
N TYR A 40 -4.81 4.90 0.01
CA TYR A 40 -4.47 5.28 1.37
C TYR A 40 -4.02 6.74 1.42
N HIS A 41 -3.18 7.22 0.52
CA HIS A 41 -2.68 8.61 0.51
C HIS A 41 -3.62 9.62 -0.18
N SER A 42 -4.92 9.35 -0.19
CA SER A 42 -5.93 10.24 -0.74
C SER A 42 -5.99 11.59 0.00
N ASP A 43 -6.08 12.68 -0.75
CA ASP A 43 -6.34 14.02 -0.19
C ASP A 43 -7.81 14.17 0.26
N LEU A 44 -8.66 13.20 -0.08
CA LEU A 44 -10.06 13.11 0.33
C LEU A 44 -10.24 12.24 1.59
N ALA A 45 -9.20 11.56 2.06
CA ALA A 45 -9.26 10.73 3.25
C ALA A 45 -9.26 11.59 4.54
N PRO A 46 -9.90 11.11 5.62
CA PRO A 46 -9.80 11.76 6.92
C PRO A 46 -8.34 11.85 7.39
N GLN A 47 -8.02 12.90 8.15
CA GLN A 47 -6.70 13.07 8.75
C GLN A 47 -6.34 11.86 9.63
N ARG A 48 -5.15 11.30 9.43
CA ARG A 48 -4.64 10.15 10.18
C ARG A 48 -3.50 10.55 11.11
N ALA A 49 -3.33 9.79 12.19
CA ALA A 49 -2.12 9.87 13.01
C ALA A 49 -0.90 9.37 12.20
N TRP A 50 0.27 9.90 12.52
CA TRP A 50 1.52 9.61 11.80
C TRP A 50 1.94 8.13 11.87
N ASP A 51 1.46 7.39 12.88
CA ASP A 51 1.77 5.98 13.16
C ASP A 51 0.56 5.05 12.94
N ALA A 52 -0.52 5.53 12.31
CA ALA A 52 -1.78 4.79 12.18
C ALA A 52 -1.68 3.46 11.42
N GLN A 53 -0.75 3.37 10.46
CA GLN A 53 -0.39 2.20 9.66
C GLN A 53 0.92 2.51 8.90
N PRO A 54 1.81 1.54 8.65
CA PRO A 54 2.94 1.72 7.75
C PRO A 54 2.49 2.15 6.34
N ALA A 55 3.06 3.26 5.84
CA ALA A 55 2.75 3.78 4.53
C ALA A 55 3.94 4.54 3.91
N HIS A 56 4.00 4.60 2.58
CA HIS A 56 4.99 5.35 1.82
C HIS A 56 4.37 5.97 0.57
N LEU A 57 4.53 7.28 0.41
CA LEU A 57 4.13 8.00 -0.80
C LEU A 57 5.39 8.31 -1.62
N ILE A 58 5.47 7.75 -2.82
CA ILE A 58 6.60 7.96 -3.73
C ILE A 58 6.35 9.25 -4.52
N ASN A 59 7.10 10.30 -4.19
CA ASN A 59 6.96 11.59 -4.88
C ASN A 59 7.36 11.49 -6.36
N GLY A 60 6.48 11.92 -7.25
CA GLY A 60 6.65 11.92 -8.70
C GLY A 60 6.37 10.57 -9.39
N ALA A 61 6.11 9.50 -8.64
CA ALA A 61 5.77 8.21 -9.22
C ALA A 61 4.30 8.16 -9.67
N GLY A 62 4.08 7.47 -10.79
CA GLY A 62 2.75 7.14 -11.28
C GLY A 62 2.25 5.79 -10.78
N HIS A 63 1.29 5.22 -11.50
CA HIS A 63 0.61 3.99 -11.10
C HIS A 63 1.56 2.80 -11.00
N VAL A 64 1.72 2.27 -9.78
CA VAL A 64 2.46 1.05 -9.41
C VAL A 64 3.89 0.95 -9.97
N TRP A 65 4.65 2.04 -9.88
CA TRP A 65 6.04 2.07 -10.35
C TRP A 65 6.99 1.21 -9.51
N ASP A 66 6.72 1.08 -8.22
CA ASP A 66 7.37 0.14 -7.30
C ASP A 66 7.19 -1.33 -7.71
N LEU A 67 6.08 -1.68 -8.37
CA LEU A 67 5.86 -3.03 -8.92
C LEU A 67 6.56 -3.28 -10.27
N ARG A 68 7.34 -2.32 -10.77
CA ARG A 68 8.11 -2.43 -12.02
C ARG A 68 9.61 -2.50 -11.69
N THR A 69 9.95 -3.33 -10.71
CA THR A 69 11.33 -3.49 -10.24
C THR A 69 12.25 -3.96 -11.35
N LEU A 70 13.48 -3.46 -11.33
CA LEU A 70 14.56 -3.99 -12.16
C LEU A 70 15.21 -5.20 -11.47
N ASP A 71 15.82 -6.08 -12.24
CA ASP A 71 16.62 -7.19 -11.69
C ASP A 71 17.74 -6.67 -10.79
N ASP A 72 18.38 -5.57 -11.22
CA ASP A 72 19.28 -4.78 -10.39
C ASP A 72 18.52 -3.59 -9.79
N VAL A 73 18.08 -3.75 -8.54
CA VAL A 73 17.43 -2.69 -7.76
C VAL A 73 18.32 -1.44 -7.66
N ASP A 74 19.64 -1.59 -7.66
CA ASP A 74 20.56 -0.44 -7.60
C ASP A 74 20.69 0.32 -8.94
N ALA A 75 20.05 -0.16 -10.01
CA ALA A 75 19.88 0.59 -11.24
C ALA A 75 18.59 1.45 -11.25
N GLU A 76 17.66 1.24 -10.33
CA GLU A 76 16.37 1.95 -10.31
C GLU A 76 16.54 3.45 -10.01
N PRO A 77 15.65 4.31 -10.54
CA PRO A 77 15.58 5.71 -10.11
C PRO A 77 15.49 5.81 -8.59
N GLN A 78 16.21 6.77 -8.00
CA GLN A 78 16.41 6.85 -6.55
C GLN A 78 15.11 6.75 -5.73
N PHE A 79 14.05 7.43 -6.18
CA PHE A 79 12.77 7.48 -5.47
C PHE A 79 12.01 6.15 -5.54
N VAL A 80 12.06 5.43 -6.66
CA VAL A 80 11.50 4.07 -6.78
C VAL A 80 12.34 3.09 -5.95
N ARG A 81 13.66 3.15 -6.09
CA ARG A 81 14.60 2.31 -5.35
C ARG A 81 14.40 2.38 -3.83
N ALA A 82 14.10 3.56 -3.31
CA ALA A 82 13.83 3.76 -1.90
C ALA A 82 12.61 2.96 -1.43
N ALA A 83 11.53 2.95 -2.23
CA ALA A 83 10.33 2.16 -2.01
C ALA A 83 10.62 0.66 -2.10
N THR A 84 11.27 0.21 -3.19
CA THR A 84 11.68 -1.19 -3.37
C THR A 84 12.49 -1.71 -2.17
N LYS A 85 13.48 -0.92 -1.71
CA LYS A 85 14.29 -1.28 -0.52
C LYS A 85 13.47 -1.26 0.77
N LEU A 86 12.47 -0.39 0.90
CA LEU A 86 11.55 -0.38 2.04
C LEU A 86 10.70 -1.65 2.06
N GLU A 87 10.13 -2.05 0.93
CA GLU A 87 9.34 -3.27 0.79
C GLU A 87 10.16 -4.52 1.12
N ILE A 88 11.36 -4.67 0.56
CA ILE A 88 12.26 -5.79 0.85
C ILE A 88 12.56 -5.87 2.35
N ARG A 89 12.87 -4.75 3.00
CA ARG A 89 13.11 -4.73 4.46
C ARG A 89 11.87 -5.11 5.25
N THR A 90 10.71 -4.60 4.84
CA THR A 90 9.42 -4.76 5.54
C THR A 90 8.96 -6.21 5.48
N VAL A 91 8.89 -6.78 4.27
CA VAL A 91 8.55 -8.20 4.06
C VAL A 91 9.59 -9.11 4.70
N GLY A 92 10.88 -8.76 4.58
CA GLY A 92 11.95 -9.49 5.24
C GLY A 92 11.80 -9.56 6.77
N ALA A 93 11.32 -8.48 7.41
CA ALA A 93 11.02 -8.49 8.84
C ALA A 93 9.83 -9.42 9.17
N TRP A 94 8.76 -9.37 8.37
CA TRP A 94 7.60 -10.26 8.55
C TRP A 94 7.95 -11.73 8.39
N LEU A 95 8.84 -12.07 7.44
CA LEU A 95 9.32 -13.43 7.24
C LEU A 95 10.15 -13.93 8.42
N LYS A 96 11.01 -13.08 9.00
CA LYS A 96 11.79 -13.43 10.21
C LYS A 96 10.89 -13.72 11.40
N GLU A 97 9.89 -12.86 11.61
CA GLU A 97 8.88 -13.06 12.65
C GLU A 97 8.11 -14.37 12.45
N PHE A 98 7.65 -14.63 11.22
CA PHE A 98 6.96 -15.87 10.87
C PHE A 98 7.84 -17.12 11.08
N SER A 99 9.13 -17.06 10.72
CA SER A 99 10.05 -18.17 10.94
C SER A 99 10.25 -18.44 12.44
N SER A 100 10.29 -17.39 13.26
CA SER A 100 10.45 -17.51 14.71
C SER A 100 9.21 -18.08 15.37
N SER A 101 8.01 -17.75 14.88
CA SER A 101 6.75 -18.27 15.41
C SER A 101 6.51 -19.74 15.05
N LYS A 102 7.01 -20.22 13.91
CA LYS A 102 6.86 -21.62 13.46
C LYS A 102 7.69 -22.63 14.27
N PHE A 103 8.66 -22.17 15.04
CA PHE A 103 9.49 -23.00 15.94
C PHE A 103 9.25 -22.68 17.42
N ALA A 104 8.26 -21.85 17.73
CA ALA A 104 7.85 -21.52 19.10
C ALA A 104 6.67 -22.37 19.60
N SER A 105 6.22 -23.36 18.81
CA SER A 105 5.18 -24.34 19.17
C SER A 105 5.76 -25.70 19.53
#